data_AF-A0A6H1WRB3-F1
#
_entry.id   AF-A0A6H1WRB3-F1
#
_cell.length_a   1.000
_cell.length_b   1.000
_cell.length_c   1.000
_cell.angle_alpha   90.00
_cell.angle_beta   90.00
_cell.angle_gamma   90.00
#
_symmetry.space_group_name_H-M   'P 1'
#
loop_
_entity.id
_entity.type
_entity.pdbx_description
1 polymer ?
#
loop_
_entity_poly.entity_id
_entity_poly.type
_entity_poly.pdbx_seq_one_letter_code
_entity_poly.pdbx_strand_id
1 'polypeptide(L)'
;MKIPKGPRRPLLLALAAVLVLGFSWPKLELSPYARYQLSKLPLLGRFITPPTPPEKAYLETEKLVKELYEARADLYAPDLYAEIQKKWERARSFYQSGHYDWAEEYFRKIQELAQEALKQAQKVRQERKARAYQKLRKLRRRLQARKKDLPLEKRVRLSLALWRLELLIELERFEEFEREIKAFEKNYPL
;
A
#
# COMPACT_ATOMS: atom_id res chain seq x y z
N MET A 1 74.43 37.34 -35.25
CA MET A 1 74.38 36.27 -34.23
C MET A 1 72.95 35.77 -34.12
N LYS A 2 72.78 34.44 -34.11
CA LYS A 2 71.51 33.72 -34.33
C LYS A 2 70.72 33.56 -33.03
N ILE A 3 69.40 33.80 -33.09
CA ILE A 3 68.43 33.46 -32.04
C ILE A 3 68.05 31.99 -32.20
N PRO A 4 68.22 31.12 -31.18
CA PRO A 4 67.80 29.72 -31.29
C PRO A 4 66.29 29.56 -31.12
N LYS A 5 65.72 28.74 -31.99
CA LYS A 5 64.33 28.26 -32.06
C LYS A 5 64.09 27.09 -31.10
N GLY A 6 63.10 27.21 -30.20
CA GLY A 6 62.24 26.14 -29.65
C GLY A 6 62.87 25.00 -28.81
N PRO A 7 62.06 24.15 -28.14
CA PRO A 7 60.59 24.04 -28.23
C PRO A 7 59.83 24.24 -26.91
N ARG A 8 58.65 24.84 -27.05
CA ARG A 8 57.52 24.67 -26.13
C ARG A 8 57.06 23.21 -26.20
N ARG A 9 56.65 22.64 -25.04
CA ARG A 9 55.88 21.39 -24.80
C ARG A 9 56.64 20.27 -24.07
N PRO A 10 56.70 20.30 -22.73
CA PRO A 10 56.75 19.06 -21.94
C PRO A 10 55.42 18.76 -21.22
N LEU A 11 54.51 19.73 -21.05
CA LEU A 11 53.28 19.53 -20.27
C LEU A 11 52.18 18.72 -20.98
N LEU A 12 52.17 18.65 -22.31
CA LEU A 12 51.20 17.83 -23.05
C LEU A 12 51.58 16.34 -23.14
N LEU A 13 52.85 15.99 -22.93
CA LEU A 13 53.30 14.59 -22.92
C LEU A 13 53.07 13.91 -21.57
N ALA A 14 53.01 14.67 -20.47
CA ALA A 14 52.69 14.14 -19.15
C ALA A 14 51.21 13.69 -19.05
N LEU A 15 50.29 14.33 -19.78
CA LEU A 15 48.87 13.94 -19.85
C LEU A 15 48.64 12.70 -20.74
N ALA A 16 49.50 12.46 -21.74
CA ALA A 16 49.41 11.27 -22.58
C ALA A 16 50.06 10.02 -21.95
N ALA A 17 51.04 10.20 -21.06
CA ALA A 17 51.72 9.09 -20.38
C ALA A 17 50.85 8.36 -19.35
N VAL A 18 49.81 8.99 -18.82
CA VAL A 18 48.84 8.35 -17.91
C VAL A 18 47.88 7.41 -18.65
N LEU A 19 47.78 7.51 -19.99
CA LEU A 19 46.92 6.64 -20.81
C LEU A 19 47.59 5.32 -21.25
N VAL A 20 48.91 5.17 -21.09
CA VAL A 20 49.67 4.00 -21.60
C VAL A 20 50.12 3.05 -20.48
N LEU A 21 50.19 3.51 -19.23
CA LEU A 21 50.54 2.68 -18.08
C LEU A 21 49.30 2.14 -17.38
N GLY A 22 48.72 1.07 -17.92
CA GLY A 22 47.99 0.01 -17.19
C GLY A 22 47.17 0.39 -15.97
N PHE A 23 46.59 1.60 -15.93
CA PHE A 23 45.83 2.10 -14.80
C PHE A 23 44.49 1.42 -14.92
N SER A 24 44.39 0.23 -14.33
CA SER A 24 43.11 -0.38 -14.04
C SER A 24 42.42 0.62 -13.14
N TRP A 25 41.48 1.37 -13.73
CA TRP A 25 40.58 2.18 -12.93
C TRP A 25 40.06 1.26 -11.83
N PRO A 26 40.20 1.62 -10.53
CA PRO A 26 39.55 0.84 -9.49
C PRO A 26 38.10 0.68 -9.94
N LYS A 27 37.56 -0.55 -9.87
CA LYS A 27 36.16 -0.79 -10.19
C LYS A 27 35.35 0.12 -9.26
N LEU A 28 35.05 1.31 -9.73
CA LEU A 28 34.28 2.30 -9.01
C LEU A 28 32.91 1.68 -8.92
N GLU A 29 32.60 1.10 -7.76
CA GLU A 29 31.28 0.60 -7.44
C GLU A 29 30.36 1.81 -7.29
N LEU A 30 29.92 2.33 -8.43
CA LEU A 30 28.93 3.39 -8.50
C LEU A 30 27.63 2.85 -7.91
N SER A 31 27.00 3.62 -7.02
CA SER A 31 25.67 3.30 -6.51
C SER A 31 24.68 3.14 -7.67
N PRO A 32 23.65 2.30 -7.54
CA PRO A 32 22.63 2.13 -8.58
C PRO A 32 22.03 3.46 -9.05
N TYR A 33 21.79 4.39 -8.12
CA TYR A 33 21.38 5.75 -8.47
C TYR A 33 22.41 6.52 -9.31
N ALA A 34 23.70 6.47 -8.96
CA ALA A 34 24.74 7.12 -9.74
C ALA A 34 24.83 6.52 -11.15
N ARG A 35 24.71 5.19 -11.29
CA ARG A 35 24.62 4.51 -12.60
C ARG A 35 23.41 4.97 -13.39
N TYR A 36 22.26 5.10 -12.74
CA TYR A 36 21.03 5.62 -13.37
C TYR A 36 21.20 7.05 -13.89
N GLN A 37 21.76 7.96 -13.08
CA GLN A 37 22.00 9.35 -13.52
C GLN A 37 22.99 9.43 -14.68
N LEU A 38 24.09 8.69 -14.60
CA LEU A 38 25.09 8.68 -15.67
C LEU A 38 24.58 8.02 -16.95
N SER A 39 23.68 7.03 -16.86
CA SER A 39 23.03 6.44 -18.04
C SER A 39 22.14 7.44 -18.81
N LYS A 40 21.70 8.52 -18.16
CA LYS A 40 20.89 9.58 -18.79
C LYS A 40 21.71 10.66 -19.50
N LEU A 41 23.02 10.70 -19.30
CA LEU A 41 23.86 11.72 -19.92
C LEU A 41 24.14 11.42 -21.40
N PRO A 42 24.06 12.42 -22.28
CA PRO A 42 24.45 12.24 -23.67
C PRO A 42 25.93 11.84 -23.76
N LEU A 43 26.26 10.98 -24.72
CA LEU A 43 27.62 10.45 -25.01
C LEU A 43 28.22 9.48 -23.98
N LEU A 44 27.92 9.64 -22.69
CA LEU A 44 28.41 8.78 -21.60
C LEU A 44 27.45 7.61 -21.30
N GLY A 45 26.14 7.83 -21.45
CA GLY A 45 25.14 6.82 -21.11
C GLY A 45 25.23 5.53 -21.92
N ARG A 46 25.75 5.58 -23.16
CA ARG A 46 25.97 4.39 -24.01
C ARG A 46 26.99 3.39 -23.45
N PHE A 47 27.81 3.80 -22.48
CA PHE A 47 28.83 2.95 -21.86
C PHE A 47 28.42 2.44 -20.46
N ILE A 48 27.22 2.79 -19.99
CA ILE A 48 26.76 2.50 -18.63
C ILE A 48 25.45 1.73 -18.70
N THR A 49 25.44 0.52 -18.16
CA THR A 49 24.21 -0.26 -18.02
C THR A 49 23.35 0.35 -16.90
N PRO A 50 22.12 0.81 -17.18
CA PRO A 50 21.23 1.31 -16.15
C PRO A 50 20.87 0.19 -15.16
N PRO A 51 20.62 0.51 -13.89
CA PRO A 51 20.09 -0.48 -12.96
C PRO A 51 18.70 -0.94 -13.43
N THR A 52 18.42 -2.24 -13.29
CA THR A 52 17.12 -2.81 -13.62
C THR A 52 16.07 -2.36 -12.60
N PRO A 53 14.92 -1.82 -13.02
CA PRO A 53 13.84 -1.46 -12.10
C PRO A 53 13.28 -2.71 -11.40
N PRO A 54 12.86 -2.61 -10.12
CA PRO A 54 12.28 -3.72 -9.36
C PRO A 54 10.79 -3.90 -9.73
N GLU A 55 10.50 -4.19 -11.01
CA GLU A 55 9.14 -4.25 -11.56
C GLU A 55 8.26 -5.28 -10.86
N LYS A 56 8.82 -6.46 -10.53
CA LYS A 56 8.09 -7.53 -9.83
C LYS A 56 7.60 -7.05 -8.46
N ALA A 57 8.50 -6.48 -7.67
CA ALA A 57 8.18 -5.95 -6.34
C ALA A 57 7.16 -4.79 -6.42
N TYR A 58 7.28 -3.93 -7.44
CA TYR A 58 6.30 -2.86 -7.70
C TYR A 58 4.90 -3.44 -7.94
N LEU A 59 4.76 -4.37 -8.89
CA LEU A 59 3.46 -4.94 -9.28
C LEU A 59 2.82 -5.75 -8.14
N GLU A 60 3.61 -6.51 -7.39
CA GLU A 60 3.13 -7.22 -6.21
C GLU A 60 2.63 -6.25 -5.13
N THR A 61 3.38 -5.18 -4.86
CA THR A 61 2.98 -4.17 -3.90
C THR A 61 1.72 -3.42 -4.36
N GLU A 62 1.61 -3.11 -5.65
CA GLU A 62 0.42 -2.47 -6.21
C GLU A 62 -0.83 -3.34 -6.03
N LYS A 63 -0.72 -4.66 -6.28
CA LYS A 63 -1.82 -5.61 -6.04
C LYS A 63 -2.24 -5.62 -4.57
N LEU A 64 -1.29 -5.71 -3.65
CA LEU A 64 -1.59 -5.69 -2.21
C LEU A 64 -2.27 -4.38 -1.77
N VAL A 65 -1.84 -3.23 -2.31
CA VAL A 65 -2.49 -1.95 -2.02
C VAL A 65 -3.94 -1.91 -2.53
N LYS A 66 -4.23 -2.53 -3.68
CA LYS A 66 -5.61 -2.69 -4.18
C LYS A 66 -6.43 -3.64 -3.30
N GLU A 67 -5.87 -4.77 -2.90
CA GLU A 67 -6.52 -5.72 -1.99
C GLU A 67 -6.88 -5.07 -0.64
N LEU A 68 -6.00 -4.23 -0.10
CA LEU A 68 -6.27 -3.47 1.13
C LEU A 68 -7.48 -2.53 0.99
N TYR A 69 -7.62 -1.89 -0.16
CA TYR A 69 -8.77 -1.02 -0.45
C TYR A 69 -10.07 -1.83 -0.53
N GLU A 70 -10.07 -2.96 -1.23
CA GLU A 70 -11.21 -3.86 -1.33
C GLU A 70 -11.60 -4.46 0.04
N ALA A 71 -10.60 -4.77 0.87
CA ALA A 71 -10.80 -5.27 2.23
C ALA A 71 -11.24 -4.19 3.23
N ARG A 72 -11.38 -2.92 2.80
CA ARG A 72 -11.74 -1.78 3.66
C ARG A 72 -10.78 -1.62 4.84
N ALA A 73 -9.48 -1.81 4.59
CA ALA A 73 -8.45 -1.66 5.61
C ALA A 73 -8.38 -0.23 6.19
N ASP A 74 -8.85 0.77 5.44
CA ASP A 74 -9.08 2.14 5.91
C ASP A 74 -10.04 2.22 7.11
N LEU A 75 -11.03 1.33 7.17
CA LEU A 75 -11.99 1.25 8.27
C LEU A 75 -11.58 0.28 9.37
N TYR A 76 -10.96 -0.84 9.00
CA TYR A 76 -10.74 -1.95 9.92
C TYR A 76 -9.29 -2.07 10.43
N ALA A 77 -8.33 -1.41 9.79
CA ALA A 77 -6.92 -1.30 10.18
C ALA A 77 -6.36 0.09 9.83
N PRO A 78 -6.98 1.19 10.31
CA PRO A 78 -6.72 2.56 9.82
C PRO A 78 -5.26 3.00 9.98
N ASP A 79 -4.63 2.67 11.11
CA ASP A 79 -3.26 3.09 11.41
C ASP A 79 -2.24 2.46 10.44
N LEU A 80 -2.36 1.15 10.22
CA LEU A 80 -1.53 0.41 9.28
C LEU A 80 -1.80 0.87 7.84
N TYR A 81 -3.05 1.08 7.46
CA TYR A 81 -3.41 1.57 6.13
C TYR A 81 -2.79 2.95 5.85
N ALA A 82 -2.87 3.87 6.81
CA ALA A 82 -2.28 5.21 6.68
C ALA A 82 -0.75 5.15 6.55
N GLU A 83 -0.09 4.27 7.31
CA GLU A 83 1.35 4.06 7.20
C GLU A 83 1.73 3.49 5.82
N ILE A 84 0.99 2.49 5.34
CA ILE A 84 1.20 1.88 4.03
C ILE A 84 1.06 2.91 2.90
N GLN A 85 0.04 3.77 2.93
CA GLN A 85 -0.14 4.82 1.92
C GLN A 85 1.06 5.78 1.87
N LYS A 86 1.53 6.25 3.04
CA LYS A 86 2.72 7.11 3.13
C LYS A 86 3.97 6.43 2.57
N LYS A 87 4.17 5.14 2.88
CA LYS A 87 5.31 4.38 2.34
C LYS A 87 5.16 4.16 0.83
N TRP A 88 3.96 3.88 0.34
CA TRP A 88 3.68 3.67 -1.08
C TRP A 88 3.94 4.91 -1.92
N GLU A 89 3.56 6.09 -1.43
CA GLU A 89 3.90 7.37 -2.09
C GLU A 89 5.42 7.57 -2.19
N ARG A 90 6.15 7.33 -1.09
CA ARG A 90 7.62 7.42 -1.09
C ARG A 90 8.26 6.41 -2.03
N ALA A 91 7.79 5.17 -2.00
CA ALA A 91 8.29 4.09 -2.86
C ALA A 91 8.11 4.43 -4.35
N ARG A 92 6.93 4.96 -4.73
CA ARG A 92 6.66 5.44 -6.10
C ARG A 92 7.58 6.59 -6.48
N SER A 93 7.82 7.54 -5.57
CA SER A 93 8.75 8.64 -5.81
C SER A 93 10.18 8.12 -6.07
N PHE A 94 10.67 7.17 -5.27
CA PHE A 94 11.99 6.56 -5.48
C PHE A 94 12.06 5.77 -6.78
N TYR A 95 11.00 5.01 -7.11
CA TYR A 95 10.91 4.25 -8.35
C TYR A 95 10.98 5.18 -9.58
N GLN A 96 10.21 6.26 -9.59
CA GLN A 96 10.18 7.21 -10.71
C GLN A 96 11.50 7.98 -10.89
N SER A 97 12.21 8.24 -9.78
CA SER A 97 13.49 8.95 -9.79
C SER A 97 14.71 8.05 -10.03
N GLY A 98 14.51 6.73 -10.16
CA GLY A 98 15.56 5.74 -10.40
C GLY A 98 16.36 5.34 -9.16
N HIS A 99 15.88 5.69 -7.96
CA HIS A 99 16.40 5.19 -6.69
C HIS A 99 15.85 3.78 -6.41
N TYR A 100 16.19 2.82 -7.27
CA TYR A 100 15.59 1.49 -7.27
C TYR A 100 15.84 0.67 -6.00
N ASP A 101 17.02 0.75 -5.40
CA ASP A 101 17.31 0.04 -4.14
C ASP A 101 16.40 0.51 -3.01
N TRP A 102 16.21 1.83 -2.90
CA TRP A 102 15.30 2.42 -1.93
C TRP A 102 13.85 2.06 -2.23
N ALA A 103 13.45 2.09 -3.50
CA ALA A 103 12.11 1.69 -3.89
C ALA A 103 11.82 0.23 -3.49
N GLU A 104 12.76 -0.69 -3.75
CA GLU A 104 12.66 -2.11 -3.41
C GLU A 104 12.58 -2.34 -1.89
N GLU A 105 13.40 -1.64 -1.10
CA GLU A 105 13.33 -1.71 0.37
C GLU A 105 11.95 -1.26 0.88
N TYR A 106 11.40 -0.17 0.32
CA TYR A 106 10.07 0.29 0.69
C TYR A 106 8.99 -0.70 0.24
N PHE A 107 9.07 -1.29 -0.96
CA PHE A 107 8.13 -2.32 -1.41
C PHE A 107 8.10 -3.51 -0.45
N ARG A 108 9.26 -4.02 -0.03
CA ARG A 108 9.32 -5.12 0.95
C ARG A 108 8.62 -4.76 2.27
N LYS A 109 8.90 -3.58 2.81
CA LYS A 109 8.24 -3.09 4.05
C LYS A 109 6.74 -2.94 3.87
N ILE A 110 6.28 -2.47 2.71
CA ILE A 110 4.85 -2.36 2.42
C ILE A 110 4.21 -3.75 2.35
N GLN A 111 4.85 -4.72 1.70
CA GLN A 111 4.35 -6.09 1.62
C GLN A 111 4.16 -6.72 3.01
N GLU A 112 5.14 -6.55 3.90
CA GLU A 112 5.07 -7.02 5.30
C GLU A 112 3.88 -6.38 6.05
N LEU A 113 3.77 -5.05 6.01
CA LEU A 113 2.69 -4.31 6.67
C LEU A 113 1.31 -4.60 6.05
N ALA A 114 1.23 -4.78 4.74
CA ALA A 114 -0.02 -5.06 4.04
C ALA A 114 -0.61 -6.39 4.48
N GLN A 115 0.22 -7.43 4.67
CA GLN A 115 -0.26 -8.71 5.19
C GLN A 115 -0.82 -8.59 6.61
N GLU A 116 -0.17 -7.80 7.47
CA GLU A 116 -0.66 -7.52 8.82
C GLU A 116 -2.00 -6.77 8.79
N ALA A 117 -2.08 -5.72 7.97
CA ALA A 117 -3.29 -4.92 7.80
C ALA A 117 -4.46 -5.74 7.26
N LEU A 118 -4.24 -6.63 6.28
CA LEU A 118 -5.28 -7.53 5.75
C LEU A 118 -5.80 -8.48 6.82
N LYS A 119 -4.90 -9.11 7.59
CA LYS A 119 -5.28 -10.00 8.70
C LYS A 119 -6.09 -9.27 9.77
N GLN A 120 -5.64 -8.09 10.17
CA GLN A 120 -6.34 -7.26 11.14
C GLN A 120 -7.72 -6.82 10.60
N ALA A 121 -7.77 -6.35 9.35
CA ALA A 121 -9.01 -5.91 8.73
C ALA A 121 -10.04 -7.05 8.68
N GLN A 122 -9.62 -8.25 8.24
CA GLN A 122 -10.47 -9.43 8.21
C GLN A 122 -10.98 -9.82 9.60
N LYS A 123 -10.09 -9.83 10.61
CA LYS A 123 -10.47 -10.15 11.98
C LYS A 123 -11.51 -9.19 12.53
N VAL A 124 -11.26 -7.88 12.44
CA VAL A 124 -12.18 -6.84 12.94
C VAL A 124 -13.52 -6.92 12.21
N ARG A 125 -13.51 -7.11 10.88
CA ARG A 125 -14.71 -7.29 10.06
C ARG A 125 -15.53 -8.49 10.53
N GLN A 126 -14.91 -9.65 10.72
CA GLN A 126 -15.57 -10.86 11.20
C GLN A 126 -16.13 -10.68 12.62
N GLU A 127 -15.38 -10.06 13.53
CA GLU A 127 -15.85 -9.79 14.88
C GLU A 127 -17.06 -8.86 14.90
N ARG A 128 -17.05 -7.78 14.10
CA ARG A 128 -18.19 -6.86 13.97
C ARG A 128 -19.41 -7.59 13.40
N LYS A 129 -19.24 -8.37 12.33
CA LYS A 129 -20.32 -9.17 11.72
C LYS A 129 -20.90 -10.18 12.72
N ALA A 130 -20.06 -10.91 13.44
CA ALA A 130 -20.49 -11.87 14.45
C ALA A 130 -21.27 -11.20 15.61
N ARG A 131 -20.76 -10.08 16.14
CA ARG A 131 -21.46 -9.31 17.19
C ARG A 131 -22.82 -8.82 16.72
N ALA A 132 -22.93 -8.34 15.48
CA ALA A 132 -24.19 -7.88 14.92
C ALA A 132 -25.21 -9.01 14.78
N TYR A 133 -24.83 -10.19 14.26
CA TYR A 133 -25.73 -11.35 14.21
C TYR A 133 -26.12 -11.85 15.60
N GLN A 134 -25.21 -11.83 16.58
CA GLN A 134 -25.56 -12.20 17.95
C GLN A 134 -26.66 -11.31 18.50
N LYS A 135 -26.59 -9.99 18.28
CA LYS A 135 -27.64 -9.04 18.67
C LYS A 135 -28.94 -9.32 17.92
N LEU A 136 -28.89 -9.49 16.60
CA LEU A 136 -30.07 -9.81 15.78
C LEU A 136 -30.73 -11.13 16.20
N ARG A 137 -29.94 -12.16 16.54
CA ARG A 137 -30.44 -13.46 17.03
C ARG A 137 -31.15 -13.32 18.37
N LYS A 138 -30.61 -12.53 19.29
CA LYS A 138 -31.29 -12.22 20.57
C LYS A 138 -32.62 -11.53 20.32
N LEU A 139 -32.65 -10.56 19.42
CA LEU A 139 -33.87 -9.84 19.04
C LEU A 139 -34.93 -10.76 18.43
N ARG A 140 -34.53 -11.62 17.47
CA ARG A 140 -35.40 -12.63 16.85
C ARG A 140 -36.01 -13.57 17.90
N ARG A 141 -35.23 -14.01 18.90
CA ARG A 141 -35.72 -14.88 19.99
C ARG A 141 -36.79 -14.18 20.84
N ARG A 142 -36.54 -12.93 21.25
CA ARG A 142 -37.53 -12.13 22.02
C ARG A 142 -38.83 -11.96 21.24
N LEU A 143 -38.73 -11.62 19.96
CA LEU A 143 -39.89 -11.46 19.09
C LEU A 143 -40.67 -12.77 18.90
N GLN A 144 -39.96 -13.88 18.71
CA GLN A 144 -40.58 -15.19 18.54
C GLN A 144 -41.37 -15.60 19.80
N ALA A 145 -40.87 -15.26 21.00
CA ALA A 145 -41.57 -15.54 22.26
C ALA A 145 -42.91 -14.80 22.37
N ARG A 146 -42.99 -13.56 21.88
CA ARG A 146 -44.21 -12.73 21.91
C ARG A 146 -45.05 -12.78 20.63
N LYS A 147 -44.65 -13.63 19.66
CA LYS A 147 -45.23 -13.61 18.30
C LYS A 147 -46.75 -13.86 18.28
N LYS A 148 -47.24 -14.72 19.18
CA LYS A 148 -48.66 -15.09 19.25
C LYS A 148 -49.54 -13.94 19.77
N ASP A 149 -48.97 -13.06 20.59
CA ASP A 149 -49.70 -11.96 21.24
C ASP A 149 -49.79 -10.70 20.37
N LEU A 150 -49.16 -10.72 19.18
CA LEU A 150 -49.05 -9.57 18.30
C LEU A 150 -50.09 -9.64 17.15
N PRO A 151 -50.81 -8.53 16.88
CA PRO A 151 -51.63 -8.41 15.68
C PRO A 151 -50.83 -8.68 14.40
N LEU A 152 -51.50 -9.17 13.35
CA LEU A 152 -50.84 -9.53 12.09
C LEU A 152 -50.05 -8.36 11.51
N GLU A 153 -50.63 -7.17 11.47
CA GLU A 153 -49.98 -5.96 10.96
C GLU A 153 -48.65 -5.67 11.69
N LYS A 154 -48.67 -5.74 13.03
CA LYS A 154 -47.47 -5.54 13.85
C LYS A 154 -46.42 -6.63 13.59
N ARG A 155 -46.83 -7.89 13.42
CA ARG A 155 -45.93 -8.98 13.03
C ARG A 155 -45.24 -8.71 11.69
N VAL A 156 -45.96 -8.26 10.68
CA VAL A 156 -45.40 -7.95 9.35
C VAL A 156 -44.39 -6.80 9.45
N ARG A 157 -44.75 -5.70 10.11
CA ARG A 157 -43.85 -4.54 10.30
C ARG A 157 -42.54 -4.93 10.99
N LEU A 158 -42.61 -5.77 12.03
CA LEU A 158 -41.43 -6.23 12.74
C LEU A 158 -40.57 -7.17 11.89
N SER A 159 -41.17 -8.05 11.07
CA SER A 159 -40.45 -8.90 10.13
C SER A 159 -39.66 -8.08 9.11
N LEU A 160 -40.27 -7.02 8.55
CA LEU A 160 -39.59 -6.11 7.61
C LEU A 160 -38.42 -5.39 8.28
N ALA A 161 -38.59 -4.93 9.52
CA ALA A 161 -37.51 -4.30 10.27
C ALA A 161 -36.37 -5.27 10.58
N LEU A 162 -36.67 -6.52 10.95
CA LEU A 162 -35.64 -7.56 11.15
C LEU A 162 -34.88 -7.87 9.85
N TRP A 163 -35.57 -7.90 8.71
CA TRP A 163 -34.95 -8.10 7.41
C TRP A 163 -34.04 -6.93 7.02
N ARG A 164 -34.47 -5.69 7.27
CA ARG A 164 -33.64 -4.49 7.08
C ARG A 164 -32.37 -4.54 7.95
N LEU A 165 -32.49 -4.92 9.22
CA LEU A 165 -31.33 -5.07 10.11
C LEU A 165 -30.35 -6.14 9.60
N GLU A 166 -30.85 -7.26 9.08
CA GLU A 166 -30.01 -8.30 8.46
C GLU A 166 -29.29 -7.77 7.21
N LEU A 167 -30.00 -7.02 6.35
CA LEU A 167 -29.41 -6.40 5.17
C LEU A 167 -28.27 -5.43 5.53
N LEU A 168 -28.42 -4.65 6.61
CA LEU A 168 -27.34 -3.77 7.08
C LEU A 168 -26.09 -4.55 7.52
N ILE A 169 -26.26 -5.75 8.08
CA ILE A 169 -25.13 -6.62 8.44
C ILE A 169 -24.45 -7.16 7.18
N GLU A 170 -25.22 -7.60 6.18
CA GLU A 170 -24.66 -8.14 4.93
C GLU A 170 -23.93 -7.08 4.11
N LEU A 171 -24.45 -5.85 4.11
CA LEU A 171 -23.81 -4.69 3.49
C LEU A 171 -22.70 -4.07 4.35
N GLU A 172 -22.42 -4.66 5.53
CA GLU A 172 -21.38 -4.21 6.46
C GLU A 172 -21.56 -2.77 6.98
N ARG A 173 -22.80 -2.29 6.96
CA ARG A 173 -23.19 -0.97 7.50
C ARG A 173 -23.42 -1.08 9.00
N PHE A 174 -22.37 -1.48 9.72
CA PHE A 174 -22.46 -1.81 11.15
C PHE A 174 -22.87 -0.62 12.03
N GLU A 175 -22.45 0.60 11.70
CA GLU A 175 -22.85 1.79 12.46
C GLU A 175 -24.35 2.08 12.35
N GLU A 176 -24.90 1.91 11.16
CA GLU A 176 -26.33 2.07 10.91
C GLU A 176 -27.13 0.95 11.57
N PHE A 177 -26.62 -0.29 11.51
CA PHE A 177 -27.19 -1.39 12.26
C PHE A 177 -27.29 -1.08 13.77
N GLU A 178 -26.23 -0.53 14.37
CA GLU A 178 -26.24 -0.16 15.80
C GLU A 178 -27.22 0.97 16.13
N ARG A 179 -27.40 1.94 15.22
CA ARG A 179 -28.40 3.00 15.38
C ARG A 179 -29.82 2.44 15.26
N GLU A 180 -30.07 1.64 14.23
CA GLU A 180 -31.39 1.08 13.95
C GLU A 180 -31.82 0.06 14.99
N ILE A 181 -30.92 -0.78 15.50
CA ILE A 181 -31.28 -1.75 16.54
C ILE A 181 -31.64 -1.05 17.86
N LYS A 182 -30.94 0.03 18.23
CA LYS A 182 -31.29 0.85 19.41
C LYS A 182 -32.65 1.53 19.22
N ALA A 183 -32.91 2.09 18.04
CA ALA A 183 -34.20 2.69 17.71
C ALA A 183 -35.32 1.65 17.73
N PHE A 184 -35.06 0.44 17.22
CA PHE A 184 -36.00 -0.66 17.24
C PHE A 184 -36.35 -1.07 18.68
N GLU A 185 -35.36 -1.28 19.54
CA GLU A 185 -35.59 -1.64 20.94
C GLU A 185 -36.36 -0.55 21.72
N LYS A 186 -36.15 0.73 21.37
CA LYS A 186 -36.91 1.86 21.95
C LYS A 186 -38.36 1.89 21.47
N ASN A 187 -38.58 1.70 20.17
CA ASN A 187 -39.91 1.79 19.55
C ASN A 187 -40.77 0.55 19.80
N TYR A 188 -40.12 -0.58 20.05
CA TYR A 188 -40.75 -1.88 20.28
C TYR A 188 -40.15 -2.52 21.54
N PRO A 189 -40.58 -2.11 22.75
CA PRO A 189 -40.19 -2.77 23.98
C PRO A 189 -40.75 -4.20 23.99
N LEU A 190 -39.88 -5.16 23.61
CA LEU A 190 -40.11 -6.60 23.53
C LEU A 190 -39.51 -7.34 24.74
#